data_AF-A0AAU7QDP6-F1
#
_entry.id   AF-A0AAU7QDP6-F1
#
_cell.length_a   1.000
_cell.length_b   1.000
_cell.length_c   1.000
_cell.angle_alpha   90.00
_cell.angle_beta   90.00
_cell.angle_gamma   90.00
#
_symmetry.space_group_name_H-M   'P 1'
#
loop_
_entity.id
_entity.type
_entity.pdbx_description
1 polymer ?
#
loop_
_entity_poly.entity_id
_entity_poly.type
_entity_poly.pdbx_seq_one_letter_code
_entity_poly.pdbx_strand_id
1 'polypeptide(L)' 'MAPFVAALTVLQDRLGSLNDSATAGGLLRQLQESHPPLADTLGYLRGFLAASARNEQQGVRQYWQAFKPLKTPVLA' A
#
# COMPACT_ATOMS: atom_id res chain seq x y z
N MET A 1 -9.54 20.29 -9.95
CA MET A 1 -9.61 18.83 -10.22
C MET A 1 -10.99 18.34 -9.81
N ALA A 2 -11.67 17.52 -10.61
CA ALA A 2 -13.04 17.08 -10.27
C ALA A 2 -13.02 16.24 -8.97
N PRO A 3 -14.03 16.38 -8.08
CA PRO A 3 -14.06 15.67 -6.79
C PRO A 3 -13.83 14.16 -6.91
N PHE A 4 -14.39 13.55 -7.95
CA PHE A 4 -14.19 12.13 -8.27
C PHE A 4 -12.71 11.79 -8.50
N VAL A 5 -12.02 12.54 -9.36
CA VAL A 5 -10.61 12.27 -9.70
C VAL A 5 -9.72 12.49 -8.49
N ALA A 6 -9.97 13.55 -7.70
CA ALA A 6 -9.20 13.81 -6.48
C ALA A 6 -9.34 12.67 -5.46
N ALA A 7 -10.55 12.20 -5.18
CA ALA A 7 -10.78 11.09 -4.27
C ALA A 7 -10.23 9.76 -4.81
N LEU A 8 -10.32 9.54 -6.13
CA LEU A 8 -9.74 8.36 -6.78
C LEU A 8 -8.22 8.35 -6.66
N THR A 9 -7.55 9.48 -6.90
CA THR A 9 -6.09 9.60 -6.76
C THR A 9 -5.66 9.24 -5.34
N VAL A 10 -6.31 9.82 -4.33
CA VAL A 10 -5.97 9.51 -2.92
C VAL A 10 -6.19 8.03 -2.60
N LEU A 11 -7.28 7.42 -3.09
CA LEU A 11 -7.51 5.99 -2.89
C LEU A 11 -6.44 5.14 -3.61
N GLN A 12 -6.08 5.51 -4.84
CA GLN A 12 -5.05 4.84 -5.63
C GLN A 12 -3.69 4.91 -4.97
N ASP A 13 -3.27 6.07 -4.46
CA ASP A 13 -1.99 6.23 -3.78
C ASP A 13 -1.89 5.30 -2.56
N ARG A 14 -2.97 5.17 -1.79
CA ARG A 14 -3.02 4.33 -0.59
C ARG A 14 -3.01 2.84 -0.92
N LEU A 15 -3.76 2.43 -1.94
CA LEU A 15 -3.72 1.06 -2.43
C LEU A 15 -2.35 0.72 -3.04
N GLY A 16 -1.74 1.68 -3.75
CA GLY A 16 -0.38 1.59 -4.30
C GLY A 16 0.66 1.33 -3.22
N SER A 17 0.67 2.14 -2.15
CA SER A 17 1.60 1.94 -1.04
C SER A 17 1.47 0.55 -0.37
N LEU A 18 0.24 0.04 -0.23
CA LEU A 18 0.02 -1.31 0.28
C LEU A 18 0.53 -2.40 -0.68
N ASN A 19 0.34 -2.21 -1.99
CA ASN A 19 0.85 -3.12 -3.00
C ASN A 19 2.39 -3.12 -3.01
N ASP A 20 3.00 -1.95 -2.91
CA ASP A 20 4.46 -1.79 -2.83
C ASP A 20 5.00 -2.47 -1.57
N SER A 21 4.31 -2.32 -0.43
CA SER A 21 4.68 -3.00 0.82
C SER A 21 4.57 -4.52 0.72
N ALA A 22 3.51 -5.04 0.09
CA ALA A 22 3.35 -6.47 -0.13
C ALA A 22 4.46 -7.01 -1.07
N THR A 23 4.75 -6.27 -2.14
CA THR A 23 5.79 -6.61 -3.12
C THR A 23 7.18 -6.61 -2.49
N ALA A 24 7.55 -5.54 -1.78
CA ALA A 24 8.82 -5.43 -1.08
C ALA A 24 8.96 -6.51 0.01
N GLY A 25 7.89 -6.84 0.73
CA GLY A 25 7.90 -7.93 1.70
C GLY A 25 8.20 -9.30 1.08
N GLY A 26 7.66 -9.56 -0.11
CA GLY A 26 7.95 -10.77 -0.90
C GLY A 26 9.41 -10.81 -1.38
N LEU A 27 9.91 -9.71 -1.93
CA LEU A 27 11.29 -9.60 -2.40
C LEU A 27 12.31 -9.76 -1.26
N LEU A 28 12.06 -9.13 -0.11
CA LEU A 28 12.93 -9.26 1.07
C LEU A 28 12.94 -10.71 1.60
N ARG A 29 11.82 -11.43 1.51
CA ARG A 29 11.77 -12.86 1.89
C ARG A 29 12.63 -13.70 0.94
N GLN A 30 12.51 -13.51 -0.37
CA GLN A 30 13.33 -14.22 -1.35
C GLN A 30 14.82 -13.91 -1.17
N LEU A 31 15.14 -12.65 -0.87
CA LEU A 31 16.52 -12.23 -0.57
C LEU A 31 17.05 -12.90 0.69
N GLN A 32 16.22 -13.00 1.74
CA GLN A 32 16.57 -13.68 2.99
C GLN A 32 16.83 -15.17 2.79
N GLU A 33 16.02 -15.84 1.98
CA GLU A 33 16.18 -17.27 1.66
C GLU A 33 17.43 -17.55 0.81
N SER A 34 17.84 -16.60 -0.04
CA SER A 34 19.03 -16.71 -0.90
C SER A 34 20.33 -16.22 -0.27
N HIS A 35 20.27 -15.40 0.79
CA HIS A 35 21.44 -14.80 1.44
C HIS A 35 21.40 -14.95 2.97
N PRO A 36 21.69 -16.15 3.50
CA PRO A 36 21.66 -16.42 4.95
C PRO A 36 22.44 -15.42 5.83
N PRO A 37 23.60 -14.88 5.41
CA PRO A 37 24.33 -13.88 6.21
C PRO A 37 23.56 -12.58 6.47
N LEU A 38 22.51 -12.28 5.68
CA LEU A 38 21.69 -11.07 5.82
C LEU A 38 20.36 -11.33 6.54
N ALA A 39 20.13 -12.56 7.03
CA ALA A 39 18.80 -12.98 7.49
C ALA A 39 18.23 -12.10 8.61
N ASP A 40 19.05 -11.68 9.57
CA ASP A 40 18.60 -10.84 10.69
C ASP A 40 18.20 -9.44 10.22
N THR A 41 19.04 -8.80 9.40
CA THR A 41 18.76 -7.47 8.82
C THR A 41 17.50 -7.50 7.96
N LEU A 42 17.32 -8.53 7.14
CA LEU A 42 16.15 -8.69 6.30
C LEU A 42 14.90 -9.02 7.12
N GLY A 43 15.04 -9.79 8.19
CA GLY A 43 13.98 -10.03 9.17
C GLY A 43 13.49 -8.74 9.81
N TYR A 44 14.41 -7.86 10.23
CA TYR A 44 14.10 -6.54 10.78
C TYR A 44 13.34 -5.67 9.77
N LEU A 45 13.84 -5.55 8.54
CA LEU A 45 13.19 -4.76 7.48
C LEU A 45 11.78 -5.27 7.16
N ARG A 46 11.60 -6.59 7.12
CA ARG A 46 10.28 -7.22 6.92
C ARG A 46 9.33 -6.91 8.07
N GLY A 47 9.82 -6.95 9.31
CA GLY A 47 9.04 -6.58 10.50
C GLY A 47 8.59 -5.11 10.45
N PHE A 48 9.51 -4.20 10.16
CA PHE A 48 9.21 -2.78 10.00
C PHE A 48 8.17 -2.53 8.91
N LEU A 49 8.35 -3.12 7.73
CA LEU A 49 7.43 -2.99 6.60
C LEU A 49 6.03 -3.52 6.93
N ALA A 50 5.96 -4.66 7.62
CA ALA A 50 4.68 -5.24 8.06
C ALA A 50 3.96 -4.34 9.08
N ALA A 51 4.68 -3.62 9.95
CA ALA A 51 4.08 -2.67 10.86
C ALA A 51 3.53 -1.44 10.12
N SER A 52 4.31 -0.88 9.18
CA SER A 52 3.91 0.25 8.34
C SER A 52 2.67 -0.06 7.49
N ALA A 53 2.63 -1.24 6.88
CA ALA A 53 1.49 -1.67 6.06
C ALA A 53 0.19 -1.80 6.88
N ARG A 54 0.25 -2.27 8.13
CA ARG A 54 -0.94 -2.36 9.01
C ARG A 54 -1.51 -0.98 9.33
N ASN A 55 -0.64 0.00 9.59
CA ASN A 55 -1.07 1.37 9.84
C ASN A 55 -1.78 1.96 8.60
N GLU A 56 -1.27 1.67 7.41
CA GLU A 56 -1.83 2.19 6.16
C GLU A 56 -3.14 1.50 5.75
N GLN A 57 -3.31 0.20 6.06
CA GLN A 57 -4.57 -0.54 5.87
C GLN A 57 -5.75 0.11 6.61
N GLN A 58 -5.52 0.67 7.80
CA GLN A 58 -6.56 1.36 8.56
C GLN A 58 -7.07 2.61 7.81
N GLY A 59 -6.17 3.32 7.13
CA GLY A 59 -6.49 4.49 6.32
C GLY A 59 -7.30 4.15 5.07
N VAL A 60 -7.03 3.03 4.40
CA VAL A 60 -7.71 2.65 3.13
C VAL A 60 -9.24 2.60 3.28
N ARG A 61 -9.75 2.07 4.41
CA ARG A 61 -11.20 2.01 4.65
C ARG A 61 -11.83 3.41 4.66
N GLN A 62 -11.15 4.39 5.24
CA GLN A 62 -11.63 5.78 5.28
C GLN A 62 -11.69 6.38 3.87
N TYR A 63 -10.64 6.22 3.07
CA TYR A 63 -10.60 6.76 1.71
C TYR A 63 -11.59 6.07 0.78
N TRP A 64 -11.82 4.76 0.95
CA TRP A 64 -12.87 4.05 0.24
C TRP A 64 -14.27 4.64 0.51
N GLN A 65 -14.60 4.91 1.79
CA GLN A 65 -15.90 5.49 2.13
C GLN A 65 -16.07 6.91 1.57
N ALA A 66 -14.99 7.68 1.44
CA ALA A 66 -15.03 9.00 0.80
C ALA A 66 -15.20 8.92 -0.73
N PHE A 67 -14.59 7.93 -1.38
CA PHE A 67 -14.66 7.74 -2.83
C PHE A 67 -16.00 7.11 -3.29
N LYS A 68 -16.47 6.07 -2.59
CA LYS A 68 -17.63 5.25 -2.97
C LYS A 68 -18.91 6.03 -3.39
N PRO A 69 -19.32 7.12 -2.72
CA PRO A 69 -20.55 7.83 -3.11
C PRO A 69 -20.40 8.75 -4.33
N LEU A 70 -19.17 8.98 -4.81
CA LEU A 70 -18.92 9.89 -5.92
C LEU A 70 -19.32 9.26 -7.25
N LYS A 71 -20.06 10.01 -8.06
CA LYS A 71 -20.40 9.59 -9.42
C LYS A 71 -19.23 9.84 -10.35
N THR A 72 -18.96 8.88 -11.23
CA THR A 72 -18.01 9.06 -12.34
C THR A 72 -18.43 10.28 -13.15
N PRO A 73 -17.50 11.20 -13.46
CA PRO A 73 -17.82 12.35 -14.30
C PRO A 73 -18.30 11.84 -15.67
N VAL A 74 -19.38 12.43 -16.16
CA VAL A 74 -19.85 12.18 -17.54
C VAL A 74 -18.86 12.87 -18.46
N LEU A 75 -18.22 12.10 -19.34
CA LEU A 75 -17.45 12.67 -20.45
C LEU A 75 -18.47 13.37 -21.36
N ALA A 76 -18.47 14.70 -21.33
CA ALA A 76 -19.20 15.52 -22.29
C ALA A 76 -18.44 15.54 -23.63
#